data_AF-K5VW96-F1
#
_entry.id   AF-K5VW96-F1
#
_cell.length_a   1.000
_cell.length_b   1.000
_cell.length_c   1.000
_cell.angle_alpha   90.00
_cell.angle_beta   90.00
_cell.angle_gamma   90.00
#
_symmetry.space_group_name_H-M   'P 1'
#
loop_
_entity.id
_entity.type
_entity.pdbx_description
1 polymer ?
#
loop_
_entity_poly.entity_id
_entity_poly.type
_entity_poly.pdbx_seq_one_letter_code
_entity_poly.pdbx_strand_id
1 'polypeptide(L)'
;MPFAGRGPAKRAPKVYDDLQDLIDYIFVSAISEARRTFFASEAESTEAIRLLETLHKVAGSTVRSITTSASCCALSHDDLGDTDVIVNERTGEVSGIVDWEFHSVVPRVMAAHYPSWLRYDGVCDPKYAAEGKWWLSSREESVQMLALFEEVVKSKSQDYHDALFSGTGLRSILEWIYEMGSANYWDRLRRWMAARRMPLHEEKPAVHRQRSATFAL
;
A
#
# COMPACT_ATOMS: atom_id res chain seq x y z
N MET A 1 -5.00 -32.98 4.49
CA MET A 1 -3.79 -32.19 4.79
C MET A 1 -4.01 -31.47 6.11
N PRO A 2 -3.14 -31.59 7.11
CA PRO A 2 -3.28 -30.84 8.36
C PRO A 2 -2.98 -29.36 8.09
N PHE A 3 -3.94 -28.49 8.42
CA PHE A 3 -3.70 -27.04 8.45
C PHE A 3 -2.99 -26.70 9.76
N ALA A 4 -1.78 -26.14 9.68
CA ALA A 4 -1.14 -25.51 10.82
C ALA A 4 -1.75 -24.11 10.99
N GLY A 5 -2.49 -23.89 12.07
CA GLY A 5 -3.01 -22.58 12.45
C GLY A 5 -4.49 -22.31 12.16
N ARG A 6 -5.03 -21.24 12.77
CA ARG A 6 -6.33 -20.68 12.38
C ARG A 6 -6.21 -20.13 10.96
N GLY A 7 -7.24 -20.31 10.15
CA GLY A 7 -7.25 -19.69 8.82
C GLY A 7 -7.18 -18.16 8.92
N PRO A 8 -6.49 -17.47 7.98
CA PRO A 8 -6.40 -16.01 7.99
C PRO A 8 -7.78 -15.37 8.02
N ALA A 9 -7.90 -14.26 8.76
CA ALA A 9 -9.16 -13.55 8.99
C ALA A 9 -9.81 -13.05 7.68
N LYS A 10 -9.01 -12.83 6.64
CA LYS A 10 -9.46 -12.48 5.28
C LYS A 10 -8.79 -13.44 4.29
N ARG A 11 -9.58 -14.17 3.51
CA ARG A 11 -9.11 -15.03 2.41
C ARG A 11 -9.70 -14.52 1.10
N ALA A 12 -8.90 -14.51 0.05
CA ALA A 12 -9.43 -14.39 -1.29
C ALA A 12 -10.37 -15.59 -1.58
N PRO A 13 -11.54 -15.38 -2.17
CA PRO A 13 -12.48 -16.47 -2.48
C PRO A 13 -11.98 -17.37 -3.61
N LYS A 14 -10.98 -16.91 -4.36
CA LYS A 14 -10.36 -17.61 -5.49
C LYS A 14 -8.91 -17.17 -5.67
N VAL A 15 -8.17 -17.91 -6.48
CA VAL A 15 -6.91 -17.44 -7.06
C VAL A 15 -7.24 -16.49 -8.22
N TYR A 16 -6.45 -15.43 -8.38
CA TYR A 16 -6.60 -14.46 -9.47
C TYR A 16 -5.50 -14.69 -10.50
N ASP A 17 -5.88 -14.73 -11.77
CA ASP A 17 -4.95 -14.92 -12.89
C ASP A 17 -4.23 -13.62 -13.27
N ASP A 18 -4.80 -12.47 -12.91
CA ASP A 18 -4.28 -11.13 -13.19
C ASP A 18 -4.18 -10.30 -11.91
N LEU A 19 -3.13 -9.48 -11.84
CA LEU A 19 -2.92 -8.51 -10.77
C LEU A 19 -4.05 -7.47 -10.75
N GLN A 20 -4.56 -7.03 -11.91
CA GLN A 20 -5.66 -6.07 -11.94
C GLN A 20 -6.91 -6.62 -11.27
N ASP A 21 -7.28 -7.87 -11.55
CA ASP A 21 -8.44 -8.53 -10.93
C ASP A 21 -8.29 -8.66 -9.39
N LEU A 22 -7.07 -8.95 -8.92
CA LEU A 22 -6.77 -8.98 -7.49
C LEU A 22 -6.95 -7.60 -6.85
N ILE A 23 -6.42 -6.55 -7.48
CA ILE A 23 -6.56 -5.17 -7.00
C ILE A 23 -8.04 -4.75 -7.00
N ASP A 24 -8.78 -5.05 -8.06
CA ASP A 24 -10.22 -4.76 -8.15
C ASP A 24 -10.99 -5.45 -7.02
N TYR A 25 -10.68 -6.71 -6.72
CA TYR A 25 -11.28 -7.40 -5.60
C TYR A 25 -10.98 -6.75 -4.24
N ILE A 26 -9.73 -6.34 -4.00
CA ILE A 26 -9.34 -5.67 -2.75
C ILE A 26 -10.15 -4.38 -2.58
N PHE A 27 -10.27 -3.57 -3.63
CA PHE A 27 -11.02 -2.32 -3.58
C PHE A 27 -12.54 -2.52 -3.45
N VAL A 28 -13.12 -3.48 -4.17
CA VAL A 28 -14.54 -3.84 -4.01
C VAL A 28 -14.82 -4.27 -2.56
N SER A 29 -13.92 -5.05 -1.97
CA SER A 29 -14.04 -5.48 -0.57
C SER A 29 -13.93 -4.29 0.39
N ALA A 30 -12.97 -3.40 0.17
CA ALA A 30 -12.78 -2.20 0.99
C ALA A 30 -13.97 -1.24 0.93
N ILE A 31 -14.51 -0.98 -0.27
CA ILE A 31 -15.70 -0.14 -0.48
C ILE A 31 -16.92 -0.79 0.18
N SER A 32 -17.07 -2.10 0.08
CA SER A 32 -18.17 -2.83 0.73
C SER A 32 -18.06 -2.82 2.25
N GLU A 33 -16.86 -2.83 2.80
CA GLU A 33 -16.60 -2.66 4.23
C GLU A 33 -16.91 -1.22 4.66
N ALA A 34 -16.43 -0.20 3.92
CA ALA A 34 -16.77 1.19 4.17
C ALA A 34 -18.29 1.42 4.17
N ARG A 35 -19.05 0.89 3.21
CA ARG A 35 -20.53 0.99 3.17
C ARG A 35 -21.23 0.40 4.39
N ARG A 36 -20.61 -0.57 5.08
CA ARG A 36 -21.14 -1.20 6.29
C ARG A 36 -20.68 -0.50 7.56
N THR A 37 -19.65 0.33 7.48
CA THR A 37 -19.17 1.13 8.61
C THR A 37 -20.19 2.19 8.98
N PHE A 38 -20.41 2.36 10.29
CA PHE A 38 -21.26 3.42 10.80
C PHE A 38 -20.53 4.76 10.71
N PHE A 39 -21.05 5.68 9.90
CA PHE A 39 -20.56 7.07 9.81
C PHE A 39 -21.51 8.01 10.56
N ALA A 40 -21.02 9.18 10.97
CA ALA A 40 -21.86 10.17 11.64
C ALA A 40 -22.84 10.83 10.67
N SER A 41 -22.54 10.82 9.36
CA SER A 41 -23.42 11.36 8.32
C SER A 41 -23.28 10.63 6.97
N GLU A 42 -24.29 10.78 6.11
CA GLU A 42 -24.26 10.32 4.72
C GLU A 42 -23.15 11.01 3.91
N ALA A 43 -22.86 12.28 4.21
CA ALA A 43 -21.79 13.03 3.56
C ALA A 43 -20.41 12.43 3.85
N GLU A 44 -20.16 12.01 5.09
CA GLU A 44 -18.92 11.30 5.45
C GLU A 44 -18.79 9.95 4.76
N SER A 45 -19.88 9.19 4.67
CA SER A 45 -19.90 7.90 3.97
C SER A 45 -19.60 8.07 2.48
N THR A 46 -20.27 9.03 1.84
CA THR A 46 -20.04 9.40 0.43
C THR A 46 -18.59 9.80 0.20
N GLU A 47 -18.02 10.61 1.09
CA GLU A 47 -16.63 11.03 1.01
C GLU A 47 -15.66 9.85 1.14
N ALA A 48 -15.88 8.96 2.12
CA ALA A 48 -15.05 7.77 2.32
C ALA A 48 -15.02 6.87 1.07
N ILE A 49 -16.18 6.62 0.47
CA ILE A 49 -16.29 5.86 -0.78
C ILE A 49 -15.52 6.56 -1.91
N ARG A 50 -15.68 7.88 -2.05
CA ARG A 50 -14.96 8.67 -3.07
C ARG A 50 -13.44 8.60 -2.91
N LEU A 51 -12.94 8.64 -1.68
CA LEU A 51 -11.50 8.49 -1.41
C LEU A 51 -11.00 7.11 -1.87
N LEU A 52 -11.75 6.04 -1.55
CA LEU A 52 -11.41 4.68 -1.97
C LEU A 52 -11.47 4.51 -3.50
N GLU A 53 -12.47 5.06 -4.17
CA GLU A 53 -12.57 5.05 -5.65
C GLU A 53 -11.40 5.80 -6.30
N THR A 54 -10.96 6.91 -5.69
CA THR A 54 -9.79 7.65 -6.16
C THR A 54 -8.52 6.81 -6.02
N LEU A 55 -8.31 6.16 -4.88
CA LEU A 55 -7.20 5.24 -4.67
C LEU A 55 -7.24 4.07 -5.67
N HIS A 56 -8.42 3.51 -5.92
CA HIS A 56 -8.61 2.41 -6.88
C HIS A 56 -8.17 2.81 -8.27
N LYS A 57 -8.60 3.99 -8.73
CA LYS A 57 -8.20 4.54 -10.04
C LYS A 57 -6.69 4.72 -10.15
N VAL A 58 -6.05 5.26 -9.11
CA VAL A 58 -4.59 5.44 -9.07
C VAL A 58 -3.88 4.08 -9.06
N ALA A 59 -4.34 3.13 -8.23
CA ALA A 59 -3.78 1.79 -8.15
C ALA A 59 -3.85 1.05 -9.49
N GLY A 60 -5.01 1.08 -10.17
CA GLY A 60 -5.15 0.49 -11.51
C GLY A 60 -4.23 1.14 -12.55
N SER A 61 -3.96 2.44 -12.44
CA SER A 61 -2.94 3.09 -13.29
C SER A 61 -1.53 2.60 -12.98
N THR A 62 -1.21 2.35 -11.70
CA THR A 62 0.08 1.79 -11.31
C THR A 62 0.22 0.34 -11.80
N VAL A 63 -0.81 -0.49 -11.68
CA VAL A 63 -0.82 -1.89 -12.17
C VAL A 63 -0.47 -1.96 -13.65
N ARG A 64 -1.05 -1.11 -14.49
CA ARG A 64 -0.75 -1.06 -15.93
C ARG A 64 0.70 -0.70 -16.26
N SER A 65 1.44 -0.10 -15.32
CA SER A 65 2.85 0.28 -15.50
C SER A 65 3.84 -0.77 -14.96
N ILE A 66 3.35 -1.80 -14.26
CA ILE A 66 4.18 -2.83 -13.66
C ILE A 66 4.62 -3.84 -14.74
N THR A 67 5.88 -4.26 -14.67
CA THR A 67 6.46 -5.22 -15.62
C THR A 67 6.00 -6.64 -15.35
N THR A 68 6.10 -7.51 -16.36
CA THR A 68 5.74 -8.93 -16.23
C THR A 68 6.58 -9.65 -15.18
N SER A 69 7.89 -9.35 -15.05
CA SER A 69 8.77 -9.99 -14.05
C SER A 69 8.37 -9.66 -12.61
N ALA A 70 7.90 -8.43 -12.37
CA ALA A 70 7.39 -8.00 -11.06
C ALA A 70 6.01 -8.59 -10.72
N SER A 71 5.31 -9.17 -11.72
CA SER A 71 4.01 -9.79 -11.55
C SER A 71 4.09 -11.27 -11.12
N CYS A 72 5.28 -11.90 -11.19
CA CYS A 72 5.49 -13.26 -10.68
C CYS A 72 5.18 -13.36 -9.19
N CYS A 73 4.54 -14.44 -8.74
CA CYS A 73 4.20 -14.60 -7.32
C CYS A 73 5.43 -14.91 -6.45
N ALA A 74 5.38 -14.45 -5.20
CA ALA A 74 6.34 -14.74 -4.15
C ALA A 74 5.60 -15.00 -2.81
N LEU A 75 6.24 -15.74 -1.91
CA LEU A 75 5.77 -15.88 -0.55
C LEU A 75 6.06 -14.57 0.21
N SER A 76 5.02 -14.02 0.84
CA SER A 76 5.06 -12.80 1.64
C SER A 76 4.83 -13.14 3.11
N HIS A 77 5.58 -12.50 4.00
CA HIS A 77 5.31 -12.49 5.43
C HIS A 77 4.39 -11.29 5.71
N ASP A 78 3.11 -11.54 5.97
CA ASP A 78 2.10 -10.49 5.92
C ASP A 78 2.11 -9.56 7.14
N ASP A 79 2.78 -9.97 8.21
CA ASP A 79 2.93 -9.20 9.45
C ASP A 79 4.40 -9.12 9.91
N LEU A 80 5.33 -8.86 8.99
CA LEU A 80 6.75 -8.83 9.35
C LEU A 80 7.08 -7.59 10.21
N GLY A 81 7.40 -7.83 11.47
CA GLY A 81 7.87 -6.87 12.46
C GLY A 81 9.35 -7.05 12.84
N ASP A 82 9.89 -6.08 13.58
CA ASP A 82 11.26 -6.11 14.08
C ASP A 82 11.48 -7.24 15.11
N THR A 83 10.42 -7.60 15.83
CA THR A 83 10.42 -8.70 16.81
C THR A 83 10.54 -10.08 16.17
N ASP A 84 10.32 -10.19 14.86
CA ASP A 84 10.31 -11.47 14.15
C ASP A 84 11.68 -11.83 13.56
N VAL A 85 12.65 -10.91 13.69
CA VAL A 85 14.01 -11.07 13.16
C VAL A 85 14.94 -11.53 14.28
N ILE A 86 15.37 -12.78 14.22
CA ILE A 86 16.31 -13.33 15.20
C ILE A 86 17.74 -13.02 14.75
N VAL A 87 18.48 -12.34 15.61
CA VAL A 87 19.87 -11.97 15.38
C VAL A 87 20.81 -12.79 16.28
N ASN A 88 21.93 -13.24 15.73
CA ASN A 88 22.99 -13.85 16.51
C ASN A 88 23.68 -12.78 17.37
N GLU A 89 23.60 -12.90 18.69
CA GLU A 89 24.14 -11.89 19.63
C GLU A 89 25.64 -11.62 19.46
N ARG A 90 26.42 -12.61 19.00
CA ARG A 90 27.88 -12.48 18.86
C ARG A 90 28.30 -11.84 17.54
N THR A 91 27.59 -12.16 16.46
CA THR A 91 27.98 -11.73 15.09
C THR A 91 27.12 -10.58 14.56
N GLY A 92 25.93 -10.35 15.13
CA GLY A 92 24.95 -9.41 14.60
C GLY A 92 24.26 -9.90 13.33
N GLU A 93 24.48 -11.15 12.92
CA GLU A 93 23.88 -11.70 11.70
C GLU A 93 22.46 -12.17 11.93
N VAL A 94 21.58 -11.96 10.94
CA VAL A 94 20.24 -12.53 10.94
C VAL A 94 20.34 -14.05 10.85
N SER A 95 19.86 -14.73 11.89
CA SER A 95 19.88 -16.18 12.03
C SER A 95 18.55 -16.83 11.65
N GLY A 96 17.46 -16.06 11.66
CA GLY A 96 16.14 -16.56 11.27
C GLY A 96 15.07 -15.47 11.23
N ILE A 97 13.98 -15.79 10.54
CA ILE A 97 12.72 -15.04 10.55
C ILE A 97 11.64 -16.00 11.07
N VAL A 98 10.94 -15.61 12.13
CA VAL A 98 9.89 -16.41 12.77
C VAL A 98 8.50 -15.85 12.50
N ASP A 99 7.48 -16.43 13.14
CA ASP A 99 6.07 -16.00 13.11
C ASP A 99 5.37 -16.00 11.74
N TRP A 100 5.69 -17.00 10.91
CA TRP A 100 5.07 -17.24 9.61
C TRP A 100 3.59 -17.67 9.65
N GLU A 101 2.86 -17.48 10.75
CA GLU A 101 1.45 -17.88 10.81
C GLU A 101 0.56 -17.04 9.87
N PHE A 102 0.97 -15.81 9.58
CA PHE A 102 0.37 -14.94 8.57
C PHE A 102 1.29 -14.81 7.35
N HIS A 103 1.03 -15.64 6.35
CA HIS A 103 1.72 -15.57 5.06
C HIS A 103 0.75 -15.71 3.90
N SER A 104 1.12 -15.07 2.79
CA SER A 104 0.36 -15.13 1.54
C SER A 104 1.28 -15.37 0.36
N VAL A 105 0.73 -15.95 -0.71
CA VAL A 105 1.38 -15.97 -2.02
C VAL A 105 0.78 -14.83 -2.84
N VAL A 106 1.57 -13.79 -3.09
CA VAL A 106 1.13 -12.58 -3.79
C VAL A 106 2.11 -12.21 -4.89
N PRO A 107 1.71 -11.41 -5.89
CA PRO A 107 2.63 -10.87 -6.87
C PRO A 107 3.84 -10.19 -6.20
N ARG A 108 5.04 -10.37 -6.75
CA ARG A 108 6.30 -9.89 -6.15
C ARG A 108 6.29 -8.38 -5.94
N VAL A 109 5.62 -7.65 -6.84
CA VAL A 109 5.40 -6.20 -6.70
C VAL A 109 4.62 -5.81 -5.43
N MET A 110 3.82 -6.73 -4.88
CA MET A 110 3.15 -6.57 -3.59
C MET A 110 4.01 -7.10 -2.43
N ALA A 111 4.74 -8.21 -2.62
CA ALA A 111 5.57 -8.83 -1.58
C ALA A 111 6.87 -8.07 -1.28
N ALA A 112 7.48 -7.41 -2.28
CA ALA A 112 8.78 -6.77 -2.12
C ALA A 112 8.63 -5.43 -1.38
N HIS A 113 8.85 -5.40 -0.07
CA HIS A 113 8.74 -4.18 0.73
C HIS A 113 10.04 -3.87 1.49
N TYR A 114 10.21 -2.60 1.85
CA TYR A 114 11.17 -2.21 2.87
C TYR A 114 10.65 -2.64 4.25
N PRO A 115 11.53 -2.94 5.23
CA PRO A 115 11.12 -3.21 6.60
C PRO A 115 10.30 -2.04 7.17
N SER A 116 9.13 -2.33 7.73
CA SER A 116 8.15 -1.31 8.13
C SER A 116 8.68 -0.35 9.20
N TRP A 117 9.56 -0.83 10.08
CA TRP A 117 10.21 -0.08 11.16
C TRP A 117 11.31 0.88 10.69
N LEU A 118 11.74 0.80 9.43
CA LEU A 118 12.70 1.74 8.82
C LEU A 118 12.01 2.84 8.00
N ARG A 119 10.68 2.80 7.87
CA ARG A 119 9.96 3.66 6.92
C ARG A 119 9.40 4.91 7.58
N TYR A 120 9.48 6.01 6.83
CA TYR A 120 8.96 7.33 7.18
C TYR A 120 8.05 7.88 6.07
N ASP A 121 7.32 7.00 5.40
CA ASP A 121 6.42 7.31 4.29
C ASP A 121 5.06 6.61 4.46
N GLY A 122 4.10 6.95 3.59
CA GLY A 122 2.80 6.27 3.58
C GLY A 122 2.07 6.36 4.92
N VAL A 123 1.66 5.19 5.43
CA VAL A 123 1.06 5.01 6.75
C VAL A 123 2.08 5.05 7.89
N CYS A 124 3.38 4.95 7.59
CA CYS A 124 4.49 5.03 8.53
C CYS A 124 5.11 6.44 8.64
N ASP A 125 4.62 7.44 7.90
CA ASP A 125 5.06 8.83 8.08
C ASP A 125 4.49 9.38 9.40
N PRO A 126 5.31 9.95 10.31
CA PRO A 126 4.82 10.53 11.57
C PRO A 126 3.64 11.51 11.43
N LYS A 127 3.50 12.17 10.27
CA LYS A 127 2.37 13.08 10.00
C LYS A 127 1.03 12.36 9.86
N TYR A 128 1.05 11.09 9.43
CA TYR A 128 -0.11 10.28 9.10
C TYR A 128 -0.14 8.93 9.80
N ALA A 129 0.78 8.65 10.73
CA ALA A 129 0.83 7.39 11.45
C ALA A 129 -0.35 7.24 12.42
N ALA A 130 -0.69 5.99 12.71
CA ALA A 130 -1.62 5.66 13.79
C ALA A 130 -1.05 6.09 15.14
N GLU A 131 -1.93 6.35 16.11
CA GLU A 131 -1.50 6.56 17.49
C GLU A 131 -0.78 5.31 18.01
N GLY A 132 0.30 5.51 18.76
CA GLY A 132 1.12 4.42 19.30
C GLY A 132 2.16 3.84 18.33
N LYS A 133 2.23 4.30 17.07
CA LYS A 133 3.33 3.92 16.18
C LYS A 133 4.66 4.44 16.74
N TRP A 134 5.65 3.57 16.84
CA TRP A 134 7.03 3.91 17.16
C TRP A 134 7.97 3.61 15.99
N TRP A 135 9.13 4.25 16.01
CA TRP A 135 10.23 4.04 15.06
C TRP A 135 11.47 3.64 15.86
N LEU A 136 12.24 2.69 15.33
CA LEU A 136 13.42 2.15 16.00
C LEU A 136 14.67 3.02 15.83
N SER A 137 14.63 3.99 14.94
CA SER A 137 15.76 4.87 14.61
C SER A 137 15.26 6.27 14.30
N SER A 138 16.17 7.22 14.17
CA SER A 138 15.86 8.54 13.61
C SER A 138 15.52 8.45 12.12
N ARG A 139 14.94 9.54 11.58
CA ARG A 139 14.66 9.65 10.14
C ARG A 139 15.96 9.61 9.33
N GLU A 140 16.99 10.27 9.82
CA GLU A 140 18.31 10.36 9.18
C GLU A 140 18.98 8.99 9.09
N GLU A 141 18.98 8.22 10.18
CA GLU A 141 19.49 6.85 10.21
C GLU A 141 18.66 5.92 9.33
N SER A 142 17.33 6.06 9.34
CA SER A 142 16.45 5.29 8.46
C SER A 142 16.76 5.49 6.98
N VAL A 143 17.05 6.72 6.55
CA VAL A 143 17.46 6.99 5.15
C VAL A 143 18.73 6.23 4.80
N GLN A 144 19.73 6.21 5.70
CA GLN A 144 20.98 5.50 5.48
C GLN A 144 20.77 3.98 5.43
N MET A 145 19.96 3.43 6.34
CA MET A 145 19.64 2.01 6.39
C MET A 145 18.84 1.55 5.17
N LEU A 146 17.88 2.36 4.70
CA LEU A 146 17.11 2.05 3.49
C LEU A 146 17.99 2.06 2.24
N ALA A 147 18.96 2.97 2.14
CA ALA A 147 19.94 2.99 1.06
C ALA A 147 20.81 1.72 1.07
N LEU A 148 21.32 1.32 2.25
CA LEU A 148 22.09 0.08 2.39
C LEU A 148 21.24 -1.16 2.04
N PHE A 149 19.99 -1.20 2.51
CA PHE A 149 19.05 -2.28 2.18
C PHE A 149 18.87 -2.39 0.67
N GLU A 150 18.67 -1.27 -0.02
CA GLU A 150 18.54 -1.23 -1.47
C GLU A 150 19.79 -1.76 -2.17
N GLU A 151 20.97 -1.32 -1.78
CA GLU A 151 22.25 -1.79 -2.35
C GLU A 151 22.40 -3.31 -2.23
N VAL A 152 22.13 -3.84 -1.03
CA VAL A 152 22.19 -5.29 -0.76
C VAL A 152 21.16 -6.03 -1.60
N VAL A 153 19.90 -5.58 -1.62
CA VAL A 153 18.83 -6.17 -2.43
C VAL A 153 19.22 -6.22 -3.89
N LYS A 154 19.71 -5.11 -4.45
CA LYS A 154 20.14 -5.03 -5.84
C LYS A 154 21.28 -5.99 -6.15
N SER A 155 22.24 -6.14 -5.23
CA SER A 155 23.36 -7.07 -5.38
C SER A 155 22.92 -8.54 -5.37
N LYS A 156 21.82 -8.87 -4.68
CA LYS A 156 21.31 -10.24 -4.54
C LYS A 156 20.29 -10.61 -5.61
N SER A 157 19.44 -9.68 -6.01
CA SER A 157 18.38 -9.92 -6.98
C SER A 157 17.90 -8.62 -7.62
N GLN A 158 18.27 -8.40 -8.88
CA GLN A 158 17.75 -7.29 -9.68
C GLN A 158 16.22 -7.37 -9.83
N ASP A 159 15.70 -8.60 -9.95
CA ASP A 159 14.28 -8.91 -10.03
C ASP A 159 13.48 -8.48 -8.79
N TYR A 160 14.04 -8.65 -7.59
CA TYR A 160 13.43 -8.14 -6.35
C TYR A 160 13.56 -6.62 -6.28
N HIS A 161 14.73 -6.07 -6.64
CA HIS A 161 14.96 -4.62 -6.69
C HIS A 161 13.94 -3.92 -7.59
N ASP A 162 13.74 -4.41 -8.81
CA ASP A 162 12.78 -3.84 -9.76
C ASP A 162 11.34 -3.89 -9.22
N ALA A 163 10.95 -4.99 -8.57
CA ALA A 163 9.63 -5.12 -7.94
C ALA A 163 9.47 -4.19 -6.71
N LEU A 164 10.54 -4.02 -5.91
CA LEU A 164 10.58 -3.07 -4.81
C LEU A 164 10.34 -1.65 -5.34
N PHE A 165 11.03 -1.22 -6.40
CA PHE A 165 10.84 0.14 -6.92
C PHE A 165 9.49 0.34 -7.60
N SER A 166 9.18 -0.49 -8.60
CA SER A 166 7.96 -0.36 -9.41
C SER A 166 6.67 -0.46 -8.59
N GLY A 167 6.68 -1.27 -7.51
CA GLY A 167 5.50 -1.46 -6.66
C GLY A 167 5.32 -0.44 -5.55
N THR A 168 6.23 0.52 -5.37
CA THR A 168 6.20 1.47 -4.23
C THR A 168 4.87 2.23 -4.15
N GLY A 169 4.37 2.72 -5.29
CA GLY A 169 3.10 3.42 -5.34
C GLY A 169 1.92 2.52 -4.96
N LEU A 170 1.88 1.30 -5.51
CA LEU A 170 0.81 0.34 -5.28
C LEU A 170 0.78 -0.11 -3.82
N ARG A 171 1.92 -0.54 -3.25
CA ARG A 171 1.98 -0.99 -1.85
C ARG A 171 1.63 0.12 -0.88
N SER A 172 2.08 1.35 -1.12
CA SER A 172 1.70 2.49 -0.28
C SER A 172 0.19 2.74 -0.28
N ILE A 173 -0.50 2.50 -1.40
CA ILE A 173 -1.98 2.55 -1.46
C ILE A 173 -2.60 1.38 -0.71
N LEU A 174 -2.10 0.16 -0.90
CA LEU A 174 -2.63 -1.04 -0.26
C LEU A 174 -2.47 -1.02 1.26
N GLU A 175 -1.37 -0.46 1.77
CA GLU A 175 -1.17 -0.22 3.21
C GLU A 175 -2.28 0.61 3.82
N TRP A 176 -2.75 1.66 3.12
CA TRP A 176 -3.94 2.39 3.56
C TRP A 176 -5.19 1.51 3.54
N ILE A 177 -5.35 0.60 2.60
CA ILE A 177 -6.50 -0.31 2.61
C ILE A 177 -6.45 -1.27 3.81
N TYR A 178 -5.26 -1.76 4.15
CA TYR A 178 -5.06 -2.67 5.30
C TYR A 178 -5.20 -1.97 6.66
N GLU A 179 -4.86 -0.69 6.75
CA GLU A 179 -5.04 0.15 7.95
C GLU A 179 -6.50 0.61 8.18
N MET A 180 -7.42 0.25 7.28
CA MET A 180 -8.82 0.64 7.39
C MET A 180 -9.44 0.06 8.67
N GLY A 181 -10.09 0.93 9.45
CA GLY A 181 -10.63 0.61 10.77
C GLY A 181 -9.77 1.11 11.94
N SER A 182 -8.55 1.59 11.67
CA SER A 182 -7.75 2.30 12.67
C SER A 182 -8.39 3.63 13.11
N ALA A 183 -8.04 4.11 14.29
CA ALA A 183 -8.54 5.38 14.80
C ALA A 183 -8.17 6.54 13.85
N ASN A 184 -9.13 7.42 13.59
CA ASN A 184 -8.99 8.58 12.70
C ASN A 184 -8.50 8.24 11.27
N TYR A 185 -8.74 7.00 10.82
CA TYR A 185 -8.30 6.49 9.52
C TYR A 185 -8.62 7.45 8.36
N TRP A 186 -9.88 7.87 8.23
CA TRP A 186 -10.34 8.69 7.12
C TRP A 186 -9.66 10.06 7.06
N ASP A 187 -9.41 10.67 8.22
CA ASP A 187 -8.74 11.98 8.31
C ASP A 187 -7.24 11.87 7.97
N ARG A 188 -6.59 10.80 8.43
CA ARG A 188 -5.19 10.50 8.09
C ARG A 188 -5.05 10.27 6.59
N LEU A 189 -5.92 9.44 6.01
CA LEU A 189 -5.94 9.15 4.58
C LEU A 189 -6.14 10.43 3.76
N ARG A 190 -7.12 11.26 4.12
CA ARG A 190 -7.40 12.53 3.42
C ARG A 190 -6.17 13.45 3.39
N ARG A 191 -5.50 13.63 4.53
CA ARG A 191 -4.29 14.47 4.62
C ARG A 191 -3.15 13.91 3.76
N TRP A 192 -2.97 12.59 3.77
CA TRP A 192 -1.96 11.94 2.93
C TRP A 192 -2.24 12.10 1.43
N MET A 193 -3.48 11.85 0.99
CA MET A 193 -3.88 12.00 -0.41
C MET A 193 -3.72 13.45 -0.89
N ALA A 194 -4.11 14.42 -0.06
CA ALA A 194 -3.94 15.85 -0.35
C ALA A 194 -2.46 16.22 -0.51
N ALA A 195 -1.59 15.74 0.39
CA ALA A 195 -0.16 15.99 0.31
C ALA A 195 0.49 15.40 -0.96
N ARG A 196 -0.04 14.28 -1.47
CA ARG A 196 0.39 13.68 -2.74
C ARG A 196 -0.26 14.29 -3.97
N ARG A 197 -1.10 15.33 -3.81
CA ARG A 197 -1.86 15.97 -4.89
C ARG A 197 -2.66 14.96 -5.71
N MET A 198 -3.18 13.93 -5.05
CA MET A 198 -4.11 13.02 -5.71
C MET A 198 -5.38 13.79 -6.05
N PRO A 199 -6.02 13.49 -7.19
CA PRO A 199 -7.23 14.21 -7.61
C PRO A 199 -8.37 13.89 -6.64
N LEU A 200 -8.55 14.71 -5.61
CA LEU A 200 -9.66 14.62 -4.66
C LEU A 200 -10.95 15.26 -5.20
N HIS A 201 -10.81 16.00 -6.30
CA HIS A 201 -11.91 16.63 -7.03
C HIS A 201 -11.72 16.34 -8.52
N GLU A 202 -12.78 15.88 -9.19
CA GLU A 202 -12.90 16.09 -10.62
C GLU A 202 -13.10 17.60 -10.83
N GLU A 203 -12.01 18.32 -11.12
CA GLU A 203 -12.17 19.59 -11.82
C GLU A 203 -12.89 19.27 -13.12
N LYS A 204 -14.19 19.56 -13.19
CA LYS A 204 -14.91 19.57 -14.47
C LYS A 204 -14.07 20.44 -15.40
N PRO A 205 -13.60 19.91 -16.56
CA PRO A 205 -12.85 20.73 -17.49
C PRO A 205 -13.68 21.96 -17.79
N ALA A 206 -13.10 23.14 -17.54
CA ALA A 206 -13.75 24.40 -17.80
C ALA A 206 -14.25 24.37 -19.24
N VAL A 207 -15.57 24.35 -19.41
CA VAL A 207 -16.20 24.40 -20.72
C VAL A 207 -15.70 25.68 -21.39
N HIS A 208 -14.76 25.53 -22.33
CA HIS A 208 -14.29 26.64 -23.14
C HIS A 208 -15.50 27.19 -23.89
N ARG A 209 -16.05 28.31 -23.41
CA ARG A 209 -17.00 29.13 -24.17
C ARG A 209 -16.31 29.53 -25.47
N GLN A 210 -16.68 28.88 -26.57
CA GLN A 210 -16.36 29.35 -27.91
C GLN A 210 -16.82 30.81 -28.03
N ARG A 211 -15.87 31.69 -28.33
CA ARG A 211 -16.14 33.09 -28.65
C ARG A 211 -16.96 33.12 -29.93
N SER A 212 -18.13 33.76 -29.86
CA SER A 212 -18.92 34.14 -31.02
C SER A 212 -18.06 34.94 -32.00
N ALA A 213 -17.96 34.45 -33.24
CA ALA A 213 -17.43 35.22 -34.34
C ALA A 213 -18.46 36.28 -34.73
N THR A 214 -18.14 37.54 -34.48
CA THR A 214 -18.84 38.70 -35.03
C THR A 214 -18.60 38.71 -36.54
N PHE A 215 -19.67 38.52 -37.32
CA PHE A 215 -19.67 38.84 -38.75
C PHE A 215 -19.54 40.36 -38.92
N ALA A 216 -18.51 40.79 -39.65
CA ALA A 216 -18.46 42.13 -40.21
C ALA A 216 -19.20 42.13 -41.55
N LEU A 217 -20.03 43.15 -41.76
CA LEU A 217 -20.64 43.53 -43.03
C LEU A 217 -19.63 44.28 -43.90
#